data_AF-A0A661CP63-F1
#
_entry.id   AF-A0A661CP63-F1
#
_cell.length_a   1.000
_cell.length_b   1.000
_cell.length_c   1.000
_cell.angle_alpha   90.00
_cell.angle_beta   90.00
_cell.angle_gamma   90.00
#
_symmetry.space_group_name_H-M   'P 1'
#
loop_
_entity.id
_entity.type
_entity.pdbx_description
1 polymer ?
#
loop_
_entity_poly.entity_id
_entity_poly.type
_entity_poly.pdbx_seq_one_letter_code
_entity_poly.pdbx_strand_id
1 'polypeptide(L)'
;MRLSRLFIDQPLAVGQEIILPKESAHYLLNVLRLRAGASVILFNGQGGEYVARLVAATKKAAQLQLIEYKAIERESALQLTLVQAISRPDHMDYTLQKAVELGVQCIVPVTTERSPPLDKTKISKREQHWRKIIISACEQCGRNRLPQLYNVQPLSAWLVEPLQGSCMVLSPTGKSSLYEAIKLQPLTDTIAKSDSIGCLNQLQLLTDTIAKSDSIGCLNQLQLLTDTIAKSDSIGCLNQLQPLTDTIAKSDSIG
;
A
#
# COMPACT_ATOMS: atom_id res chain seq x y z
N MET A 1 9.70 -23.84 -2.20
CA MET A 1 9.04 -23.13 -3.32
C MET A 1 7.86 -22.34 -2.77
N ARG A 2 7.72 -21.07 -3.14
CA ARG A 2 6.57 -20.22 -2.75
C ARG A 2 5.34 -20.65 -3.54
N LEU A 3 4.22 -20.91 -2.88
CA LEU A 3 2.95 -21.22 -3.56
C LEU A 3 2.42 -19.96 -4.25
N SER A 4 1.90 -20.11 -5.46
CA SER A 4 1.23 -19.03 -6.19
C SER A 4 -0.05 -18.64 -5.48
N ARG A 5 -0.33 -17.33 -5.43
CA ARG A 5 -1.47 -16.74 -4.75
C ARG A 5 -2.42 -16.16 -5.79
N LEU A 6 -3.72 -16.36 -5.59
CA LEU A 6 -4.77 -15.88 -6.48
C LEU A 6 -5.92 -15.26 -5.69
N PHE A 7 -6.37 -14.10 -6.14
CA PHE A 7 -7.58 -13.49 -5.65
C PHE A 7 -8.81 -14.09 -6.35
N ILE A 8 -9.85 -14.40 -5.56
CA ILE A 8 -11.15 -14.86 -6.07
C ILE A 8 -12.26 -14.01 -5.44
N ASP A 9 -13.01 -13.31 -6.28
CA ASP A 9 -14.12 -12.44 -5.87
C ASP A 9 -15.41 -13.24 -5.61
N GLN A 10 -15.35 -14.19 -4.68
CA GLN A 10 -16.50 -14.96 -4.21
C GLN A 10 -16.28 -15.50 -2.80
N PRO A 11 -17.34 -15.86 -2.06
CA PRO A 11 -17.21 -16.56 -0.79
C PRO A 11 -16.47 -17.90 -0.94
N LEU A 12 -15.53 -18.18 -0.04
CA LEU A 12 -14.71 -19.38 -0.03
C LEU A 12 -14.95 -20.19 1.25
N ALA A 13 -15.12 -21.50 1.12
CA ALA A 13 -15.29 -22.41 2.26
C ALA A 13 -14.40 -23.66 2.12
N VAL A 14 -13.92 -24.19 3.25
CA VAL A 14 -13.16 -25.46 3.25
C VAL A 14 -14.05 -26.60 2.77
N GLY A 15 -13.49 -27.48 1.94
CA GLY A 15 -14.20 -28.59 1.29
C GLY A 15 -14.91 -28.20 0.00
N GLN A 16 -15.05 -26.91 -0.31
CA GLN A 16 -15.67 -26.43 -1.54
C GLN A 16 -14.78 -26.72 -2.75
N GLU A 17 -15.41 -27.03 -3.88
CA GLU A 17 -14.76 -27.04 -5.18
C GLU A 17 -15.15 -25.79 -5.97
N ILE A 18 -14.16 -25.15 -6.59
CA ILE A 18 -14.36 -23.95 -7.40
C ILE A 18 -13.80 -24.16 -8.81
N ILE A 19 -14.54 -23.67 -9.80
CA ILE A 19 -14.05 -23.57 -11.16
C ILE A 19 -13.50 -22.16 -11.34
N LEU A 20 -12.20 -22.06 -11.65
CA LEU A 20 -11.57 -20.77 -11.83
C LEU A 20 -12.11 -20.04 -13.06
N PRO A 21 -12.25 -18.70 -13.00
CA PRO A 21 -12.48 -17.87 -14.18
C PRO A 21 -11.39 -18.11 -15.23
N LYS A 22 -11.74 -17.88 -16.50
CA LYS A 22 -10.85 -18.15 -17.65
C LYS A 22 -9.47 -17.49 -17.52
N GLU A 23 -9.42 -16.26 -17.01
CA GLU A 23 -8.16 -15.50 -16.83
C GLU A 23 -7.25 -16.16 -15.79
N SER A 24 -7.78 -16.49 -14.60
CA SER A 24 -7.05 -17.17 -13.52
C SER A 24 -6.65 -18.60 -13.92
N ALA A 25 -7.52 -19.33 -14.62
CA ALA A 25 -7.22 -20.66 -15.15
C ALA A 25 -6.08 -20.62 -16.19
N HIS A 26 -6.10 -19.64 -17.10
CA HIS A 26 -5.02 -19.44 -18.08
C HIS A 26 -3.69 -19.17 -17.39
N TYR A 27 -3.68 -18.33 -16.35
CA TYR A 27 -2.47 -18.05 -15.56
C TYR A 27 -1.91 -19.33 -14.91
N LEU A 28 -2.74 -20.12 -14.22
CA LEU A 28 -2.27 -21.36 -13.58
C LEU A 28 -1.75 -22.41 -14.59
N LEU A 29 -2.47 -22.61 -15.69
CA LEU A 29 -2.22 -23.73 -16.60
C LEU A 29 -1.19 -23.41 -17.70
N ASN A 30 -1.16 -22.19 -18.21
CA ASN A 30 -0.29 -21.84 -19.33
C ASN A 30 0.94 -21.04 -18.90
N VAL A 31 0.79 -20.13 -17.93
CA VAL A 31 1.90 -19.31 -17.44
C VAL A 31 2.70 -20.09 -16.40
N LEU A 32 2.04 -20.55 -15.33
CA LEU A 32 2.70 -21.32 -14.26
C LEU A 32 2.85 -22.81 -14.59
N ARG A 33 2.11 -23.31 -15.59
CA ARG A 33 2.17 -24.71 -16.07
C ARG A 33 1.92 -25.74 -14.96
N LEU A 34 1.04 -25.40 -14.02
CA LEU A 34 0.66 -26.30 -12.94
C LEU A 34 -0.14 -27.50 -13.47
N ARG A 35 0.04 -28.65 -12.81
CA ARG A 35 -0.67 -29.91 -13.10
C ARG A 35 -1.58 -30.29 -11.94
N ALA A 36 -2.52 -31.19 -12.19
CA ALA A 36 -3.35 -31.78 -11.12
C ALA A 36 -2.47 -32.29 -9.97
N GLY A 37 -2.93 -32.05 -8.73
CA GLY A 37 -2.18 -32.26 -7.49
C GLY A 37 -1.40 -31.03 -7.00
N ALA A 38 -1.13 -30.04 -7.85
CA ALA A 38 -0.44 -28.81 -7.43
C ALA A 38 -1.26 -28.01 -6.41
N SER A 39 -0.57 -27.39 -5.46
CA SER A 39 -1.20 -26.53 -4.45
C SER A 39 -1.03 -25.06 -4.82
N VAL A 40 -2.05 -24.26 -4.51
CA VAL A 40 -2.07 -22.81 -4.66
C VAL A 40 -2.72 -22.20 -3.42
N ILE A 41 -2.53 -20.90 -3.22
CA ILE A 41 -3.20 -20.14 -2.16
C ILE A 41 -4.28 -19.29 -2.81
N LEU A 42 -5.48 -19.33 -2.26
CA LEU A 42 -6.59 -18.47 -2.64
C LEU A 42 -6.92 -17.50 -1.50
N PHE A 43 -7.34 -16.30 -1.84
CA PHE A 43 -7.90 -15.35 -0.88
C PHE A 43 -9.01 -14.53 -1.55
N ASN A 44 -9.93 -14.00 -0.75
CA ASN A 44 -11.12 -13.29 -1.23
C ASN A 44 -11.15 -11.82 -0.78
N GLY A 45 -10.04 -11.28 -0.25
CA GLY A 45 -9.94 -9.89 0.18
C GLY A 45 -10.60 -9.60 1.54
N GLN A 46 -11.16 -10.60 2.23
CA GLN A 46 -11.82 -10.43 3.53
C GLN A 46 -10.92 -10.77 4.73
N GLY A 47 -9.66 -11.11 4.47
CA GLY A 47 -8.72 -11.60 5.48
C GLY A 47 -8.57 -13.13 5.47
N GLY A 48 -7.43 -13.60 5.95
CA GLY A 48 -7.06 -15.01 5.85
C GLY A 48 -6.83 -15.51 4.42
N GLU A 49 -6.46 -16.78 4.31
CA GLU A 49 -6.15 -17.44 3.05
C GLU A 49 -6.52 -18.92 3.07
N TYR A 50 -6.75 -19.49 1.90
CA TYR A 50 -7.15 -20.88 1.71
C TYR A 50 -6.08 -21.63 0.94
N VAL A 51 -5.62 -22.75 1.47
CA VAL A 51 -4.81 -23.70 0.70
C VAL A 51 -5.77 -24.45 -0.21
N ALA A 52 -5.53 -24.40 -1.51
CA ALA A 52 -6.33 -25.10 -2.50
C ALA A 52 -5.46 -26.04 -3.34
N ARG A 53 -6.04 -27.16 -3.76
CA ARG A 53 -5.39 -28.14 -4.62
C ARG A 53 -6.06 -28.19 -5.98
N LEU A 54 -5.27 -28.18 -7.04
CA LEU A 54 -5.75 -28.36 -8.40
C LEU A 54 -6.19 -29.81 -8.60
N VAL A 55 -7.49 -30.05 -8.70
CA VAL A 55 -8.07 -31.39 -8.87
C VAL A 55 -8.11 -31.76 -10.34
N ALA A 56 -8.57 -30.84 -11.19
CA ALA A 56 -8.66 -31.05 -12.62
C ALA A 56 -8.09 -29.87 -13.41
N ALA A 57 -7.33 -30.19 -14.44
CA ALA A 57 -6.74 -29.24 -15.37
C ALA A 57 -7.13 -29.65 -16.80
N THR A 58 -8.09 -28.94 -17.39
CA THR A 58 -8.48 -29.13 -18.80
C THR A 58 -7.99 -27.95 -19.64
N LYS A 59 -8.03 -28.06 -20.96
CA LYS A 59 -7.69 -26.93 -21.86
C LYS A 59 -8.52 -25.65 -21.62
N LYS A 60 -9.70 -25.76 -20.99
CA LYS A 60 -10.64 -24.64 -20.83
C LYS A 60 -10.92 -24.24 -19.38
N ALA A 61 -10.67 -25.11 -18.41
CA ALA A 61 -11.03 -24.89 -17.02
C ALA A 61 -10.01 -25.54 -16.07
N ALA A 62 -9.78 -24.86 -14.95
CA ALA A 62 -9.04 -25.35 -13.80
C ALA A 62 -9.99 -25.44 -12.60
N GLN A 63 -10.08 -26.62 -11.99
CA GLN A 63 -10.93 -26.88 -10.83
C GLN A 63 -10.06 -27.06 -9.60
N LEU A 64 -10.31 -26.25 -8.57
CA LEU A 64 -9.60 -26.28 -7.31
C LEU A 64 -10.51 -26.80 -6.20
N GLN A 65 -9.97 -27.61 -5.30
CA GLN A 65 -10.61 -27.96 -4.04
C GLN A 65 -9.95 -27.20 -2.90
N LEU A 66 -10.74 -26.54 -2.05
CA LEU A 66 -10.26 -25.82 -0.88
C LEU A 66 -10.02 -26.81 0.26
N ILE A 67 -8.77 -26.94 0.70
CA ILE A 67 -8.32 -27.96 1.64
C ILE A 67 -8.31 -27.44 3.08
N GLU A 68 -7.82 -26.21 3.27
CA GLU A 68 -7.56 -25.66 4.59
C GLU A 68 -7.75 -24.15 4.57
N TYR A 69 -8.33 -23.59 5.63
CA TYR A 69 -8.35 -22.15 5.88
C TYR A 69 -7.29 -21.77 6.91
N LYS A 70 -6.57 -20.69 6.64
CA LYS A 70 -5.57 -20.10 7.53
C LYS A 70 -5.93 -18.65 7.80
N ALA A 71 -6.18 -18.32 9.06
CA ALA A 71 -6.46 -16.95 9.51
C ALA A 71 -5.18 -16.09 9.57
N ILE A 72 -4.45 -15.99 8.46
CA ILE A 72 -3.22 -15.21 8.35
C ILE A 72 -3.58 -13.79 7.90
N GLU A 73 -3.11 -12.80 8.66
CA GLU A 73 -3.20 -11.38 8.32
C GLU A 73 -1.80 -10.83 8.09
N ARG A 74 -1.66 -9.94 7.09
CA ARG A 74 -0.40 -9.27 6.74
C ARG A 74 -0.59 -7.76 6.59
N GLU A 75 -1.56 -7.22 7.31
CA GLU A 75 -1.93 -5.82 7.26
C GLU A 75 -1.14 -5.01 8.27
N SER A 76 -0.85 -3.75 7.94
CA SER A 76 -0.22 -2.81 8.86
C SER A 76 -1.19 -2.42 9.97
N ALA A 77 -0.68 -2.22 11.19
CA ALA A 77 -1.44 -1.62 12.27
C ALA A 77 -1.75 -0.13 11.99
N LEU A 78 -0.92 0.53 11.18
CA LEU A 78 -1.12 1.92 10.77
C LEU A 78 -2.13 1.97 9.61
N GLN A 79 -3.27 2.62 9.87
CA GLN A 79 -4.31 2.81 8.86
C GLN A 79 -3.94 3.99 7.96
N LEU A 80 -3.44 3.69 6.77
CA LEU A 80 -3.03 4.69 5.79
C LEU A 80 -4.08 4.85 4.69
N THR A 81 -4.52 6.10 4.49
CA THR A 81 -5.29 6.52 3.32
C THR A 81 -4.40 7.35 2.41
N LEU A 82 -4.15 6.86 1.19
CA LEU A 82 -3.42 7.59 0.17
C LEU A 82 -4.41 8.38 -0.70
N VAL A 83 -4.32 9.71 -0.63
CA VAL A 83 -5.01 10.61 -1.56
C VAL A 83 -4.05 10.95 -2.69
N GLN A 84 -4.30 10.40 -3.87
CA GLN A 84 -3.36 10.48 -4.98
C GLN A 84 -3.95 11.31 -6.12
N ALA A 85 -3.29 12.43 -6.44
CA ALA A 85 -3.60 13.17 -7.65
C ALA A 85 -3.37 12.29 -8.89
N ILE A 86 -4.30 12.33 -9.84
CA ILE A 86 -4.20 11.50 -11.03
C ILE A 86 -3.00 11.94 -11.87
N SER A 87 -2.04 11.02 -12.05
CA SER A 87 -0.83 11.22 -12.83
C SER A 87 -0.92 10.52 -14.20
N ARG A 88 0.19 10.55 -14.96
CA ARG A 88 0.34 9.76 -16.19
C ARG A 88 0.15 8.26 -15.89
N PRO A 89 -0.39 7.46 -16.82
CA PRO A 89 -0.76 6.06 -16.59
C PRO A 89 0.33 5.24 -15.91
N ASP A 90 1.53 5.18 -16.47
CA ASP A 90 2.63 4.36 -15.94
C ASP A 90 3.04 4.74 -14.51
N HIS A 91 3.03 6.03 -14.20
CA HIS A 91 3.35 6.53 -12.86
C HIS A 91 2.25 6.20 -11.85
N MET A 92 0.98 6.30 -12.27
CA MET A 92 -0.15 5.94 -11.42
C MET A 92 -0.10 4.44 -11.10
N ASP A 93 0.13 3.61 -12.12
CA ASP A 93 0.21 2.16 -11.97
C ASP A 93 1.31 1.74 -10.98
N TYR A 94 2.50 2.35 -11.11
CA TYR A 94 3.61 2.16 -10.17
C TYR A 94 3.24 2.62 -8.75
N THR A 95 2.63 3.81 -8.62
CA THR A 95 2.23 4.37 -7.32
C THR A 95 1.24 3.46 -6.61
N LEU A 96 0.23 2.96 -7.33
CA LEU A 96 -0.76 2.03 -6.78
C LEU A 96 -0.09 0.74 -6.32
N GLN A 97 0.73 0.13 -7.17
CA GLN A 97 1.45 -1.09 -6.82
C GLN A 97 2.26 -0.90 -5.52
N LYS A 98 3.06 0.17 -5.43
CA LYS A 98 3.91 0.42 -4.26
C LYS A 98 3.13 0.81 -3.01
N ALA A 99 2.05 1.57 -3.16
CA ALA A 99 1.17 1.87 -2.04
C ALA A 99 0.55 0.59 -1.45
N VAL A 100 0.13 -0.35 -2.30
CA VAL A 100 -0.41 -1.65 -1.84
C VAL A 100 0.67 -2.49 -1.16
N GLU A 101 1.87 -2.59 -1.74
CA GLU A 101 3.00 -3.31 -1.15
C GLU A 101 3.41 -2.74 0.23
N LEU A 102 3.31 -1.42 0.41
CA LEU A 102 3.60 -0.71 1.67
C LEU A 102 2.45 -0.76 2.70
N GLY A 103 1.34 -1.42 2.38
CA GLY A 103 0.25 -1.63 3.34
C GLY A 103 -0.80 -0.52 3.40
N VAL A 104 -0.98 0.27 2.33
CA VAL A 104 -2.08 1.25 2.26
C VAL A 104 -3.44 0.56 2.44
N GLN A 105 -4.33 1.14 3.23
CA GLN A 105 -5.67 0.59 3.46
C GLN A 105 -6.68 1.16 2.47
N CYS A 106 -6.58 2.46 2.18
CA CYS A 106 -7.52 3.17 1.32
C CYS A 106 -6.76 4.00 0.27
N ILE A 107 -7.27 4.02 -0.95
CA ILE A 107 -6.74 4.83 -2.05
C ILE A 107 -7.87 5.71 -2.60
N VAL A 108 -7.66 7.01 -2.57
CA VAL A 108 -8.59 8.02 -3.08
C VAL A 108 -7.94 8.73 -4.28
N PRO A 109 -8.27 8.33 -5.52
CA PRO A 109 -7.79 9.02 -6.70
C PRO A 109 -8.52 10.37 -6.86
N VAL A 110 -7.76 11.46 -6.93
CA VAL A 110 -8.32 12.81 -7.02
C VAL A 110 -7.92 13.56 -8.29
N THR A 111 -8.81 14.40 -8.79
CA THR A 111 -8.48 15.36 -9.85
C THR A 111 -8.05 16.69 -9.26
N THR A 112 -7.01 17.28 -9.85
CA THR A 112 -6.45 18.59 -9.51
C THR A 112 -6.24 19.40 -10.80
N GLU A 113 -5.97 20.69 -10.69
CA GLU A 113 -5.72 21.58 -11.85
C GLU A 113 -4.56 21.12 -12.74
N ARG A 114 -3.57 20.44 -12.15
CA ARG A 114 -2.37 19.92 -12.83
C ARG A 114 -2.49 18.45 -13.25
N SER A 115 -3.63 17.81 -12.98
CA SER A 115 -3.90 16.45 -13.42
C SER A 115 -4.10 16.40 -14.94
N PRO A 116 -3.68 15.32 -15.63
CA PRO A 116 -4.01 15.14 -17.03
C PRO A 116 -5.52 15.20 -17.26
N PRO A 117 -5.99 15.77 -18.39
CA PRO A 117 -7.41 15.81 -18.72
C PRO A 117 -8.04 14.42 -18.64
N LEU A 118 -9.14 14.32 -17.89
CA LEU A 118 -9.88 13.08 -17.72
C LEU A 118 -11.14 13.12 -18.56
N ASP A 119 -11.21 12.19 -19.50
CA ASP A 119 -12.44 11.86 -20.20
C ASP A 119 -13.36 11.10 -19.24
N LYS A 120 -14.50 11.72 -18.88
CA LYS A 120 -15.49 11.15 -17.95
C LYS A 120 -15.96 9.76 -18.41
N THR A 121 -15.99 9.49 -19.71
CA THR A 121 -16.40 8.18 -20.25
C THR A 121 -15.40 7.07 -19.98
N LYS A 122 -14.13 7.41 -19.68
CA LYS A 122 -13.04 6.45 -19.46
C LYS A 122 -12.72 6.21 -18.00
N ILE A 123 -13.33 6.95 -17.07
CA ILE A 123 -13.07 6.83 -15.62
C ILE A 123 -13.32 5.39 -15.15
N SER A 124 -14.47 4.82 -15.48
CA SER A 124 -14.82 3.45 -15.08
C SER A 124 -13.82 2.41 -15.58
N LYS A 125 -13.37 2.51 -16.84
CA LYS A 125 -12.33 1.61 -17.41
C LYS A 125 -11.00 1.76 -16.66
N ARG A 126 -10.65 2.98 -16.26
CA ARG A 126 -9.42 3.27 -15.52
C ARG A 126 -9.48 2.72 -14.10
N GLU A 127 -10.60 2.89 -13.40
CA GLU A 127 -10.81 2.29 -12.08
C GLU A 127 -10.77 0.77 -12.12
N GLN A 128 -11.34 0.14 -13.16
CA GLN A 128 -11.22 -1.31 -13.38
C GLN A 128 -9.76 -1.75 -13.56
N HIS A 129 -8.97 -1.01 -14.36
CA HIS A 129 -7.54 -1.26 -14.53
C HIS A 129 -6.78 -1.15 -13.20
N TRP A 130 -7.03 -0.08 -12.43
CA TRP A 130 -6.41 0.11 -11.12
C TRP A 130 -6.78 -0.98 -10.12
N ARG A 131 -8.03 -1.46 -10.12
CA ARG A 131 -8.42 -2.62 -9.30
C ARG A 131 -7.60 -3.86 -9.67
N LYS A 132 -7.32 -4.12 -10.95
CA LYS A 132 -6.46 -5.23 -11.37
C LYS A 132 -5.02 -5.09 -10.84
N ILE A 133 -4.48 -3.87 -10.83
CA ILE A 133 -3.14 -3.60 -10.27
C ILE A 133 -3.13 -3.87 -8.78
N ILE A 134 -4.14 -3.39 -8.04
CA ILE A 134 -4.28 -3.60 -6.60
C ILE A 134 -4.35 -5.10 -6.29
N ILE A 135 -5.17 -5.85 -7.03
CA ILE A 135 -5.29 -7.31 -6.89
C ILE A 135 -3.94 -8.00 -7.13
N SER A 136 -3.28 -7.70 -8.26
CA SER A 136 -1.97 -8.27 -8.61
C SER A 136 -0.91 -7.94 -7.54
N ALA A 137 -0.88 -6.71 -7.04
CA ALA A 137 0.02 -6.31 -5.96
C ALA A 137 -0.25 -7.12 -4.68
N CYS A 138 -1.51 -7.35 -4.30
CA CYS A 138 -1.86 -8.19 -3.15
C CYS A 138 -1.44 -9.66 -3.33
N GLU A 139 -1.64 -10.22 -4.52
CA GLU A 139 -1.18 -11.56 -4.88
C GLU A 139 0.34 -11.68 -4.71
N GLN A 140 1.10 -10.67 -5.12
CA GLN A 140 2.57 -10.64 -5.05
C GLN A 140 3.11 -10.37 -3.63
N CYS A 141 2.56 -9.40 -2.91
CA CYS A 141 3.06 -8.98 -1.60
C CYS A 141 2.57 -9.87 -0.46
N GLY A 142 1.51 -10.64 -0.67
CA GLY A 142 0.96 -11.55 0.33
C GLY A 142 -0.21 -10.99 1.15
N ARG A 143 -0.66 -9.77 0.87
CA ARG A 143 -1.84 -9.22 1.55
C ARG A 143 -3.08 -10.06 1.28
N ASN A 144 -3.89 -10.23 2.33
CA ASN A 144 -5.13 -11.01 2.29
C ASN A 144 -6.37 -10.13 2.30
N ARG A 145 -6.18 -8.80 2.45
CA ARG A 145 -7.22 -7.79 2.30
C ARG A 145 -6.92 -6.93 1.09
N LEU A 146 -7.94 -6.60 0.32
CA LEU A 146 -7.80 -5.64 -0.77
C LEU A 146 -7.95 -4.22 -0.22
N PRO A 147 -7.02 -3.31 -0.52
CA PRO A 147 -7.21 -1.89 -0.30
C PRO A 147 -8.49 -1.37 -0.96
N GLN A 148 -9.21 -0.51 -0.26
CA GLN A 148 -10.39 0.14 -0.80
C GLN A 148 -9.97 1.19 -1.83
N LEU A 149 -10.43 1.03 -3.07
CA LEU A 149 -10.31 2.06 -4.11
C LEU A 149 -11.61 2.86 -4.19
N TYR A 150 -11.53 4.15 -3.84
CA TYR A 150 -12.65 5.09 -3.97
C TYR A 150 -12.82 5.57 -5.41
N ASN A 151 -14.02 6.08 -5.71
CA ASN A 151 -14.30 6.67 -7.01
C ASN A 151 -13.48 7.94 -7.22
N VAL A 152 -13.14 8.22 -8.48
CA VAL A 152 -12.46 9.46 -8.85
C VAL A 152 -13.33 10.67 -8.53
N GLN A 153 -12.77 11.62 -7.78
CA GLN A 153 -13.44 12.87 -7.44
C GLN A 153 -12.48 14.07 -7.43
N PRO A 154 -12.96 15.32 -7.57
CA PRO A 154 -12.10 16.50 -7.38
C PRO A 154 -11.51 16.55 -5.98
N LEU A 155 -10.25 16.97 -5.85
CA LEU A 155 -9.61 17.14 -4.54
C LEU A 155 -10.41 18.08 -3.64
N SER A 156 -10.97 19.15 -4.20
CA SER A 156 -11.83 20.08 -3.46
C SER A 156 -13.10 19.43 -2.90
N ALA A 157 -13.66 18.42 -3.57
CA ALA A 157 -14.82 17.69 -3.06
C ALA A 157 -14.44 16.80 -1.89
N TRP A 158 -13.32 16.08 -2.00
CA TRP A 158 -12.82 15.21 -0.94
C TRP A 158 -12.43 15.97 0.33
N LEU A 159 -11.83 17.16 0.20
CA LEU A 159 -11.39 17.98 1.34
C LEU A 159 -12.53 18.52 2.22
N VAL A 160 -13.78 18.47 1.74
CA VAL A 160 -14.96 18.90 2.52
C VAL A 160 -15.44 17.79 3.45
N GLU A 161 -15.05 16.54 3.20
CA GLU A 161 -15.42 15.41 4.06
C GLU A 161 -14.65 15.49 5.39
N PRO A 162 -15.28 15.11 6.52
CA PRO A 162 -14.62 15.08 7.81
C PRO A 162 -13.47 14.05 7.78
N LEU A 163 -12.23 14.55 7.85
CA LEU A 163 -11.05 13.71 7.89
C LEU A 163 -10.84 13.15 9.30
N GLN A 164 -10.61 11.85 9.39
CA GLN A 164 -10.24 11.18 10.64
C GLN A 164 -8.73 11.05 10.74
N GLY A 165 -8.18 11.35 11.92
CA GLY A 165 -6.74 11.25 12.19
C GLY A 165 -5.92 12.41 11.64
N SER A 166 -4.60 12.21 11.56
CA SER A 166 -3.67 13.24 11.07
C SER A 166 -3.68 13.30 9.54
N CYS A 167 -3.93 14.48 8.99
CA CYS A 167 -3.83 14.74 7.56
C CYS A 167 -2.49 15.41 7.23
N MET A 168 -1.80 14.89 6.21
CA MET A 168 -0.49 15.38 5.80
C MET A 168 -0.45 15.59 4.29
N VAL A 169 0.21 16.67 3.86
CA VAL A 169 0.46 16.96 2.45
C VAL A 169 1.96 17.01 2.23
N LEU A 170 2.43 16.25 1.25
CA LEU A 170 3.83 16.28 0.83
C LEU A 170 4.07 17.53 0.00
N SER A 171 4.88 18.44 0.53
CA SER A 171 5.29 19.67 -0.17
C SER A 171 6.80 19.88 -0.04
N PRO A 172 7.50 20.29 -1.12
CA PRO A 172 8.91 20.66 -1.04
C PRO A 172 9.14 21.88 -0.14
N THR A 173 8.10 22.67 0.14
CA THR A 173 8.14 23.81 1.08
C THR A 173 7.57 23.47 2.46
N GLY A 174 7.39 22.18 2.75
CA GLY A 174 6.91 21.70 4.05
C GLY A 174 7.86 22.13 5.17
N LYS A 175 7.28 22.58 6.30
CA LYS A 175 8.04 23.04 7.47
C LYS A 175 8.48 21.91 8.40
N SER A 176 7.94 20.71 8.22
CA SER A 176 8.18 19.55 9.07
C SER A 176 8.47 18.33 8.22
N SER A 177 9.38 17.49 8.70
CA SER A 177 9.65 16.19 8.07
C SER A 177 8.55 15.18 8.39
N LEU A 178 8.46 14.13 7.57
CA LEU A 178 7.56 13.00 7.85
C LEU A 178 7.85 12.36 9.22
N TYR A 179 9.13 12.22 9.57
CA TYR A 179 9.56 11.65 10.83
C TYR A 179 9.04 12.48 12.03
N GLU A 180 9.18 13.80 11.98
CA GLU A 180 8.69 14.69 13.03
C GLU A 180 7.17 14.64 13.14
N ALA A 181 6.46 14.69 12.01
CA ALA A 181 5.00 14.65 12.01
C ALA A 181 4.43 13.35 12.59
N ILE A 182 5.06 12.20 12.32
CA ILE A 182 4.67 10.91 12.89
C ILE A 182 5.04 10.83 14.38
N LYS A 183 6.20 11.37 14.78
CA LYS A 183 6.66 11.38 16.18
C LYS A 183 5.82 12.31 17.07
N LEU A 184 5.23 13.34 16.48
CA LEU A 184 4.33 14.28 17.16
C LEU A 184 2.89 13.74 17.28
N GLN A 185 2.58 12.55 16.74
CA GLN A 185 1.37 11.83 17.13
C GLN A 185 1.54 11.37 18.57
N PRO A 186 0.82 11.94 19.53
CA PRO A 186 1.12 11.67 20.90
C PRO A 186 0.62 10.28 21.28
N LEU A 187 1.37 9.61 22.16
CA LEU A 187 0.95 8.46 22.97
C LEU A 187 -0.23 8.81 23.92
N THR A 188 -1.22 9.57 23.45
CA THR A 188 -2.30 10.18 24.27
C THR A 188 -3.69 9.67 23.95
N ASP A 189 -3.86 8.49 23.39
CA ASP A 189 -5.16 7.81 23.47
C ASP A 189 -5.43 7.24 24.89
N THR A 190 -4.57 7.50 25.88
CA THR A 190 -4.74 6.97 27.24
C THR A 190 -5.03 8.02 28.33
N ILE A 191 -4.99 9.34 28.09
CA ILE A 191 -5.22 10.31 29.18
C ILE A 191 -6.02 11.53 28.72
N ALA A 192 -7.16 11.75 29.39
CA ALA A 192 -8.02 12.95 29.45
C ALA A 192 -8.91 13.21 28.21
N LYS A 193 -10.26 13.28 28.27
CA LYS A 193 -11.17 13.73 29.34
C LYS A 193 -10.65 14.96 30.09
N SER A 194 -10.64 16.10 29.43
CA SER A 194 -10.92 17.39 30.09
C SER A 194 -11.17 18.48 29.05
N ASP A 195 -12.16 19.30 29.35
CA ASP A 195 -12.69 20.38 28.56
C ASP A 195 -11.66 21.45 28.15
N SER A 196 -12.00 22.13 27.04
CA SER A 196 -11.49 23.44 26.63
C SER A 196 -10.04 23.51 26.18
N ILE A 197 -9.83 23.72 24.88
CA ILE A 197 -9.05 24.84 24.32
C ILE A 197 -9.47 24.96 22.86
N GLY A 198 -9.99 26.14 22.51
CA GLY A 198 -10.50 26.44 21.18
C GLY A 198 -9.42 26.46 20.11
N CYS A 199 -9.82 26.07 18.90
CA CYS A 199 -9.10 26.39 17.69
C CYS A 199 -10.10 26.90 16.65
N LEU A 200 -10.36 28.20 16.69
CA LEU A 200 -10.84 28.96 15.54
C LEU A 200 -9.63 29.62 14.86
N ASN A 201 -9.70 29.69 13.53
CA ASN A 201 -8.81 30.36 12.56
C ASN A 201 -7.59 29.51 12.14
N GLN A 202 -7.35 29.17 10.86
CA GLN A 202 -7.59 29.89 9.61
C GLN A 202 -7.71 28.88 8.46
N LEU A 203 -8.77 29.00 7.65
CA LEU A 203 -8.78 28.52 6.27
C LEU A 203 -7.74 29.32 5.49
N GLN A 204 -6.69 28.68 5.00
CA GLN A 204 -5.93 29.19 3.85
C GLN A 204 -5.75 28.06 2.84
N LEU A 205 -6.61 28.13 1.83
CA LEU A 205 -6.44 27.50 0.54
C LEU A 205 -5.11 27.96 -0.07
N LEU A 206 -4.20 27.03 -0.37
CA LEU A 206 -3.04 27.29 -1.22
C LEU A 206 -3.04 26.26 -2.35
N THR A 207 -3.61 26.69 -3.47
CA THR A 207 -3.80 25.94 -4.72
C THR A 207 -2.53 25.84 -5.58
N ASP A 208 -1.31 26.05 -5.05
CA ASP A 208 -0.14 26.19 -5.91
C ASP A 208 1.16 25.57 -5.37
N THR A 209 1.23 24.25 -5.18
CA THR A 209 2.54 23.55 -5.09
C THR A 209 2.49 22.06 -5.47
N ILE A 210 1.89 21.68 -6.61
CA ILE A 210 1.97 20.28 -7.10
C ILE A 210 2.62 20.13 -8.49
N ALA A 211 2.91 21.20 -9.26
CA ALA A 211 3.71 21.07 -10.51
C ALA A 211 4.94 21.97 -10.53
N LYS A 212 5.72 21.95 -9.45
CA LYS A 212 7.16 22.23 -9.52
C LYS A 212 8.03 20.99 -9.32
N SER A 213 7.47 19.80 -9.12
CA SER A 213 8.23 18.56 -9.06
C SER A 213 8.18 17.80 -10.40
N ASP A 214 8.51 18.49 -11.49
CA ASP A 214 9.11 17.83 -12.65
C ASP A 214 10.54 18.39 -12.75
N SER A 215 11.44 17.81 -11.97
CA SER A 215 12.89 17.92 -12.16
C SER A 215 13.52 16.66 -11.62
N ILE A 216 13.82 15.76 -12.55
CA ILE A 216 14.86 14.75 -12.44
C ILE A 216 16.12 15.46 -11.90
N GLY A 217 16.46 15.18 -10.64
CA GLY A 217 17.52 15.91 -9.95
C GLY A 217 17.75 15.50 -8.50
N CYS A 218 17.48 14.25 -8.15
CA CYS A 218 18.02 13.61 -6.93
C CYS A 218 18.19 12.10 -7.14
N LEU A 219 18.74 11.71 -8.29
CA LEU A 219 19.23 10.35 -8.52
C LEU A 219 20.49 10.01 -7.68
N ASN A 220 21.02 10.94 -6.88
CA ASN A 220 22.20 10.72 -6.03
C ASN A 220 21.94 10.77 -4.51
N GLN A 221 20.69 10.87 -4.04
CA GLN A 221 20.37 10.71 -2.60
C GLN A 221 19.35 9.60 -2.29
N LEU A 222 18.70 9.03 -3.32
CA LEU A 222 17.78 7.90 -3.18
C LEU A 222 18.45 6.52 -3.39
N GLN A 223 19.78 6.45 -3.24
CA GLN A 223 20.50 5.17 -3.21
C GLN A 223 20.69 4.60 -1.78
N LEU A 224 20.20 5.26 -0.72
CA LEU A 224 20.45 4.80 0.66
C LEU A 224 19.22 4.41 1.49
N LEU A 225 17.99 4.59 1.01
CA LEU A 225 16.78 4.28 1.80
C LEU A 225 16.19 2.90 1.53
N THR A 226 16.61 2.22 0.45
CA THR A 226 16.18 0.84 0.16
C THR A 226 16.99 -0.23 0.90
N ASP A 227 18.21 0.09 1.37
CA ASP A 227 19.08 -0.87 2.06
C ASP A 227 18.87 -0.94 3.58
N THR A 228 18.18 0.03 4.17
CA THR A 228 18.00 0.11 5.63
C THR A 228 16.82 -0.74 6.13
N ILE A 229 15.84 -1.06 5.26
CA ILE A 229 14.69 -1.89 5.63
C ILE A 229 15.02 -3.39 5.53
N ALA A 230 16.05 -3.78 4.77
CA ALA A 230 16.44 -5.17 4.56
C ALA A 230 17.46 -5.73 5.57
N LYS A 231 17.87 -4.97 6.59
CA LYS A 231 18.93 -5.37 7.55
C LYS A 231 18.55 -5.36 9.03
N SER A 232 17.27 -5.18 9.38
CA SER A 232 16.84 -5.26 10.79
C SER A 232 16.25 -6.63 11.17
N ASP A 233 16.87 -7.72 10.71
CA ASP A 233 16.78 -9.02 11.38
C ASP A 233 17.79 -9.03 12.54
N SER A 234 17.44 -8.47 13.71
CA SER A 234 18.02 -8.82 15.01
C SER A 234 17.22 -8.19 16.15
N ILE A 235 16.07 -8.77 16.50
CA ILE A 235 15.56 -8.66 17.88
C ILE A 235 16.43 -9.60 18.71
N GLY A 236 17.46 -9.05 19.34
CA GLY A 236 18.37 -9.79 20.20
C GLY A 236 19.25 -8.84 21.00
N CYS A 237 18.99 -8.78 22.31
CA CYS A 237 19.85 -8.21 23.34
C CYS A 237 19.88 -6.67 23.48
N LEU A 238 18.80 -6.10 24.01
CA LEU A 238 18.89 -4.93 24.87
C LEU A 238 19.30 -5.37 26.28
N ASN A 239 20.60 -5.53 26.50
CA ASN A 239 21.13 -5.57 27.86
C ASN A 239 22.52 -4.96 27.91
N GLN A 240 22.66 -4.05 28.88
CA GLN A 240 23.88 -3.52 29.49
C GLN A 240 24.38 -2.12 29.05
N LEU A 241 24.03 -1.16 29.91
CA LEU A 241 24.92 -0.24 30.62
C LEU A 241 25.59 0.91 29.82
N GLN A 242 25.18 2.14 30.18
CA GLN A 242 25.99 3.38 30.20
C GLN A 242 27.32 3.18 31.00
N PRO A 243 28.26 4.16 31.07
CA PRO A 243 28.55 5.38 30.30
C PRO A 243 30.07 5.48 29.92
N LEU A 244 30.55 6.65 29.44
CA LEU A 244 31.89 7.29 29.61
C LEU A 244 32.29 8.05 28.32
N THR A 245 32.16 9.38 28.29
CA THR A 245 33.16 10.44 28.62
C THR A 245 34.32 10.59 27.62
N ASP A 246 34.49 11.84 27.18
CA ASP A 246 35.76 12.56 26.91
C ASP A 246 36.62 12.05 25.73
N THR A 247 37.40 12.82 24.98
CA THR A 247 37.76 14.25 24.89
C THR A 247 38.75 14.34 23.70
N ILE A 248 38.64 15.41 22.89
CA ILE A 248 39.67 16.07 22.05
C ILE A 248 40.59 15.23 21.13
N ALA A 249 40.62 15.60 19.83
CA ALA A 249 41.87 15.93 19.14
C ALA A 249 41.60 16.82 17.90
N LYS A 250 42.17 18.03 17.95
CA LYS A 250 42.46 18.93 16.82
C LYS A 250 43.58 18.33 15.95
N SER A 251 43.86 19.01 14.83
CA SER A 251 45.07 18.90 13.98
C SER A 251 44.98 17.73 12.99
N ASP A 252 45.35 17.80 11.71
CA ASP A 252 46.07 18.77 10.89
C ASP A 252 45.80 18.37 9.42
N SER A 253 45.41 19.29 8.54
CA SER A 253 46.25 19.86 7.47
C SER A 253 46.73 18.91 6.36
N ILE A 254 46.65 19.45 5.12
CA ILE A 254 47.39 19.15 3.88
C ILE A 254 46.66 18.29 2.85
N GLY A 255 46.43 18.91 1.68
CA GLY A 255 45.95 18.30 0.44
C GLY A 255 45.15 19.29 -0.38
#